data_AF-A0A544YP97-F1
#
_entry.id   AF-A0A544YP97-F1
#
_cell.length_a   1.000
_cell.length_b   1.000
_cell.length_c   1.000
_cell.angle_alpha   90.00
_cell.angle_beta   90.00
_cell.angle_gamma   90.00
#
_symmetry.space_group_name_H-M   'P 1'
#
loop_
_entity.id
_entity.type
_entity.pdbx_description
1 polymer ?
#
loop_
_entity_poly.entity_id
_entity_poly.type
_entity_poly.pdbx_seq_one_letter_code
_entity_poly.pdbx_strand_id
1 'polypeptide(L)'
;MNDDSSARDQRYGDYPSVIRCARTTLDVRLLKALAAAERVILYVVSAALLAIAAGIVIMLFTMVVSGSEDWTEKIVVVIEDLLLVLIVLEIFATVLTHLEGGRLRLEPFIIVGIIAVVRHIMSVVVRLTVSMTATESREQFTEMAVYAGVAFLLTSALALARWSQSRIQRRP
;
A
#
# COMPACT_ATOMS: atom_id res chain seq x y z
N MET A 1 -82.33 3.87 4.09
CA MET A 1 -81.99 2.78 5.01
C MET A 1 -80.57 2.36 4.68
N ASN A 2 -79.62 2.81 5.51
CA ASN A 2 -78.30 2.21 5.81
C ASN A 2 -77.35 1.80 4.67
N ASP A 3 -76.04 1.93 4.80
CA ASP A 3 -75.14 2.66 5.70
C ASP A 3 -73.73 2.40 5.14
N ASP A 4 -72.81 3.30 5.48
CA ASP A 4 -71.40 3.00 5.75
C ASP A 4 -70.58 2.12 4.77
N SER A 5 -69.77 2.77 3.92
CA SER A 5 -68.57 2.16 3.32
C SER A 5 -67.44 3.17 3.18
N SER A 6 -67.26 4.05 4.18
CA SER A 6 -66.15 5.01 4.25
C SER A 6 -65.12 4.69 5.35
N ALA A 7 -65.09 3.44 5.85
CA ALA A 7 -64.34 3.11 7.06
C ALA A 7 -63.35 1.92 6.96
N ARG A 8 -62.69 1.73 5.81
CA ARG A 8 -61.50 0.85 5.66
C ARG A 8 -60.63 1.47 4.58
N ASP A 9 -59.50 2.14 4.81
CA ASP A 9 -58.33 1.72 5.57
C ASP A 9 -57.49 2.96 5.99
N GLN A 10 -58.04 3.81 6.86
CA GLN A 10 -57.29 4.92 7.48
C GLN A 10 -56.57 4.46 8.75
N ARG A 11 -55.76 3.40 8.66
CA ARG A 11 -54.95 2.95 9.81
C ARG A 11 -53.62 2.31 9.39
N TYR A 12 -52.89 3.01 8.52
CA TYR A 12 -51.45 2.78 8.42
C TYR A 12 -50.75 3.64 9.47
N GLY A 13 -50.08 2.96 10.39
CA GLY A 13 -49.60 3.51 11.65
C GLY A 13 -48.73 4.76 11.48
N ASP A 14 -49.03 5.70 12.37
CA ASP A 14 -48.18 6.79 12.79
C ASP A 14 -46.81 6.23 13.24
N TYR A 15 -45.85 6.19 12.32
CA TYR A 15 -44.47 5.88 12.67
C TYR A 15 -43.89 7.11 13.37
N PRO A 16 -43.43 6.99 14.63
CA PRO A 16 -42.88 8.13 15.34
C PRO A 16 -41.62 8.63 14.63
N SER A 17 -41.74 9.81 14.01
CA SER A 17 -40.68 10.51 13.27
C SER A 17 -39.53 11.01 14.16
N VAL A 18 -39.64 10.81 15.48
CA VAL A 18 -38.67 11.26 16.50
C VAL A 18 -37.33 10.51 16.46
N ILE A 19 -37.26 9.27 15.96
CA ILE A 19 -35.99 8.51 15.91
C ILE A 19 -35.02 9.05 14.83
N ARG A 20 -35.53 9.75 13.81
CA ARG A 20 -34.71 10.29 12.72
C ARG A 20 -33.95 11.57 13.11
N CYS A 21 -34.46 12.33 14.09
CA CYS A 21 -33.90 13.64 14.48
C CYS A 21 -32.69 13.53 15.43
N ALA A 22 -32.69 12.55 16.34
CA ALA A 22 -31.55 12.32 17.24
C ALA A 22 -30.29 11.82 16.50
N ARG A 23 -30.49 11.07 15.41
CA ARG A 23 -29.40 10.46 14.61
C ARG A 23 -28.63 11.49 13.80
N THR A 24 -29.29 12.49 13.21
CA THR A 24 -28.63 13.47 12.33
C THR A 24 -27.52 14.24 13.03
N THR A 25 -27.72 14.67 14.28
CA THR A 25 -26.71 15.45 15.03
C THR A 25 -25.49 14.62 15.45
N LEU A 26 -25.70 13.33 15.75
CA LEU A 26 -24.62 12.38 16.04
C LEU A 26 -23.85 12.02 14.77
N ASP A 27 -24.55 11.84 13.65
CA ASP A 27 -23.94 11.58 12.35
C ASP A 27 -23.01 12.74 11.97
N VAL A 28 -23.45 14.00 12.02
CA VAL A 28 -22.55 15.12 11.62
C VAL A 28 -21.32 15.24 12.52
N ARG A 29 -21.47 14.93 13.82
CA ARG A 29 -20.34 14.96 14.78
C ARG A 29 -19.40 13.79 14.56
N LEU A 30 -19.90 12.58 14.33
CA LEU A 30 -19.10 11.41 14.03
C LEU A 30 -18.42 11.53 12.67
N LEU A 31 -19.11 12.01 11.63
CA LEU A 31 -18.50 12.28 10.33
C LEU A 31 -17.41 13.35 10.43
N LYS A 32 -17.63 14.44 11.19
CA LYS A 32 -16.58 15.45 11.42
C LYS A 32 -15.40 14.88 12.21
N ALA A 33 -15.65 14.07 13.24
CA ALA A 33 -14.60 13.45 14.04
C ALA A 33 -13.79 12.44 13.21
N LEU A 34 -14.45 11.61 12.40
CA LEU A 34 -13.79 10.69 11.46
C LEU A 34 -12.97 11.46 10.43
N ALA A 35 -13.53 12.50 9.80
CA ALA A 35 -12.83 13.29 8.79
C ALA A 35 -11.63 14.05 9.38
N ALA A 36 -11.73 14.53 10.63
CA ALA A 36 -10.60 15.12 11.34
C ALA A 36 -9.53 14.07 11.67
N ALA A 37 -9.94 12.90 12.14
CA ALA A 37 -9.02 11.79 12.45
C ALA A 37 -8.29 11.30 11.19
N GLU A 38 -9.00 11.12 10.08
CA GLU A 38 -8.43 10.77 8.78
C GLU A 38 -7.34 11.76 8.36
N ARG A 39 -7.62 13.06 8.39
CA ARG A 39 -6.63 14.09 8.04
C ARG A 39 -5.41 14.06 8.95
N VAL A 40 -5.60 13.88 10.26
CA VAL A 40 -4.50 13.79 11.22
C VAL A 40 -3.62 12.57 10.91
N ILE A 41 -4.24 11.41 10.68
CA ILE A 41 -3.51 10.17 10.34
C ILE A 41 -2.72 10.35 9.04
N LEU A 42 -3.37 10.85 7.98
CA LEU A 42 -2.71 11.07 6.69
C LEU A 42 -1.53 12.05 6.79
N TYR A 43 -1.69 13.12 7.58
CA TYR A 43 -0.62 14.10 7.80
C TYR A 43 0.56 13.49 8.56
N VAL A 44 0.30 12.73 9.62
CA VAL A 44 1.34 12.05 10.42
C VAL A 44 2.09 11.03 9.56
N VAL A 45 1.38 10.21 8.78
CA VAL A 45 2.01 9.21 7.89
C VAL A 45 2.86 9.89 6.82
N SER A 46 2.34 10.95 6.17
CA SER A 46 3.10 11.71 5.18
C SER A 46 4.37 12.33 5.77
N ALA A 47 4.27 12.92 6.96
CA ALA A 47 5.42 13.51 7.65
C ALA A 47 6.46 12.45 8.03
N ALA A 48 6.04 11.28 8.50
CA ALA A 48 6.94 10.16 8.81
C ALA A 48 7.68 9.67 7.56
N LEU A 49 6.97 9.50 6.43
CA LEU A 49 7.59 9.10 5.16
C LEU A 49 8.59 10.14 4.66
N LEU A 50 8.26 11.42 4.77
CA LEU A 50 9.16 12.51 4.41
C LEU A 50 10.43 12.50 5.26
N ALA A 51 10.30 12.29 6.58
CA ALA A 51 11.43 12.26 7.49
C ALA A 51 12.39 11.08 7.18
N ILE A 52 11.85 9.90 6.88
CA ILE A 52 12.66 8.73 6.50
C ILE A 52 13.37 9.00 5.17
N ALA A 53 12.66 9.49 4.16
CA ALA A 53 13.25 9.84 2.87
C ALA A 53 14.40 10.86 3.03
N ALA A 54 14.19 11.92 3.81
CA ALA A 54 15.20 12.92 4.10
C ALA A 54 16.41 12.31 4.83
N GLY A 55 16.19 11.43 5.79
CA GLY A 55 17.26 10.72 6.50
C GLY A 55 18.17 9.93 5.56
N ILE A 56 17.57 9.20 4.61
CA ILE A 56 18.33 8.43 3.62
C ILE A 56 19.15 9.35 2.69
N VAL A 57 18.57 10.48 2.25
CA VAL A 57 19.27 11.47 1.42
C VAL A 57 20.46 12.08 2.17
N ILE A 58 20.28 12.45 3.44
CA ILE A 58 21.36 13.00 4.27
C ILE A 58 22.47 11.96 4.45
N MET A 59 22.11 10.70 4.73
CA MET A 59 23.07 9.60 4.84
C MET A 59 23.87 9.44 3.55
N LEU A 60 23.21 9.42 2.38
CA LEU A 60 23.88 9.31 1.08
C LEU A 60 24.80 10.51 0.81
N PHE A 61 24.37 11.72 1.15
CA PHE A 61 25.19 12.93 1.01
C PHE A 61 26.46 12.87 1.89
N THR A 62 26.31 12.50 3.16
CA THR A 62 27.48 12.38 4.07
C THR A 62 28.44 11.29 3.61
N MET A 63 27.93 10.18 3.08
CA MET A 63 28.74 9.12 2.47
C MET A 63 29.50 9.62 1.25
N VAL A 64 28.84 10.38 0.37
CA VAL A 64 29.47 10.96 -0.83
C VAL A 64 30.63 11.88 -0.48
N VAL A 65 30.44 12.73 0.53
CA VAL A 65 31.43 13.71 0.96
C VAL A 65 32.60 13.07 1.73
N SER A 66 32.35 11.96 2.44
CA SER A 66 33.34 11.36 3.35
C SER A 66 34.30 10.36 2.70
N GLY A 67 34.14 10.01 1.42
CA GLY A 67 35.18 9.26 0.69
C GLY A 67 35.39 7.78 1.09
N SER A 68 34.53 7.18 1.91
CA SER A 68 34.81 5.91 2.61
C SER A 68 34.89 4.68 1.71
N GLU A 69 35.95 3.86 1.77
CA GLU A 69 36.27 2.78 0.80
C GLU A 69 35.18 1.70 0.54
N ASP A 70 34.21 1.49 1.43
CA ASP A 70 33.12 0.49 1.26
C ASP A 70 31.83 1.06 0.65
N TRP A 71 31.91 1.58 -0.58
CA TRP A 71 30.74 2.18 -1.25
C TRP A 71 29.70 1.17 -1.72
N THR A 72 30.16 -0.02 -2.12
CA THR A 72 29.37 -1.04 -2.80
C THR A 72 28.33 -1.68 -1.89
N GLU A 73 28.71 -2.08 -0.68
CA GLU A 73 27.76 -2.67 0.27
C GLU A 73 26.77 -1.63 0.79
N LYS A 74 27.26 -0.42 1.11
CA LYS A 74 26.43 0.68 1.60
C LYS A 74 25.40 1.16 0.56
N ILE A 75 25.71 1.15 -0.73
CA ILE A 75 24.76 1.60 -1.75
C ILE A 75 23.58 0.64 -1.92
N VAL A 76 23.78 -0.66 -1.70
CA VAL A 76 22.68 -1.65 -1.70
C VAL A 76 21.71 -1.37 -0.58
N VAL A 77 22.23 -1.20 0.63
CA VAL A 77 21.42 -0.91 1.82
C VAL A 77 20.62 0.37 1.61
N VAL A 78 21.23 1.41 1.05
CA VAL A 78 20.53 2.67 0.74
C VAL A 78 19.45 2.47 -0.32
N ILE A 79 19.71 1.73 -1.39
CA ILE A 79 18.70 1.47 -2.42
C ILE A 79 17.54 0.64 -1.85
N GLU A 80 17.81 -0.34 -0.99
CA GLU A 80 16.78 -1.14 -0.33
C GLU A 80 15.87 -0.29 0.55
N ASP A 81 16.46 0.62 1.33
CA ASP A 81 15.73 1.58 2.17
C ASP A 81 14.92 2.58 1.32
N LEU A 82 15.50 3.12 0.24
CA LEU A 82 14.78 4.01 -0.68
C LEU A 82 13.62 3.30 -1.37
N LEU A 83 13.83 2.06 -1.80
CA LEU A 83 12.77 1.24 -2.34
C LEU A 83 11.69 1.04 -1.28
N LEU A 84 12.03 0.75 -0.02
CA LEU A 84 11.04 0.58 1.07
C LEU A 84 10.17 1.82 1.25
N VAL A 85 10.79 2.99 1.33
CA VAL A 85 10.07 4.27 1.40
C VAL A 85 9.17 4.44 0.18
N LEU A 86 9.67 4.14 -1.02
CA LEU A 86 8.89 4.22 -2.25
C LEU A 86 7.68 3.28 -2.22
N ILE A 87 7.80 2.05 -1.68
CA ILE A 87 6.64 1.15 -1.58
C ILE A 87 5.59 1.68 -0.64
N VAL A 88 5.99 2.22 0.53
CA VAL A 88 5.02 2.74 1.49
C VAL A 88 4.38 4.00 0.94
N LEU A 89 5.14 4.87 0.28
CA LEU A 89 4.63 6.07 -0.39
C LEU A 89 3.65 5.72 -1.50
N GLU A 90 3.96 4.73 -2.34
CA GLU A 90 3.11 4.31 -3.45
C GLU A 90 1.79 3.70 -2.95
N ILE A 91 1.88 2.82 -1.94
CA ILE A 91 0.69 2.24 -1.31
C ILE A 91 -0.14 3.36 -0.69
N PHE A 92 0.48 4.31 0.01
CA PHE A 92 -0.21 5.45 0.62
C PHE A 92 -0.92 6.32 -0.43
N ALA A 93 -0.23 6.70 -1.51
CA ALA A 93 -0.80 7.49 -2.61
C ALA A 93 -1.99 6.77 -3.27
N THR A 94 -1.88 5.45 -3.41
CA THR A 94 -2.97 4.69 -4.02
C THR A 94 -4.15 4.48 -3.06
N VAL A 95 -3.90 4.31 -1.77
CA VAL A 95 -4.97 4.29 -0.77
C VAL A 95 -5.73 5.62 -0.76
N LEU A 96 -5.02 6.75 -0.80
CA LEU A 96 -5.65 8.08 -0.82
C LEU A 96 -6.57 8.26 -2.03
N THR A 97 -6.05 7.99 -3.23
CA THR A 97 -6.83 8.09 -4.48
C THR A 97 -7.99 7.08 -4.55
N HIS A 98 -7.87 5.94 -3.87
CA HIS A 98 -8.93 4.95 -3.79
C HIS A 98 -10.06 5.35 -2.83
N LEU A 99 -9.73 5.91 -1.66
CA LEU A 99 -10.70 6.34 -0.66
C LEU A 99 -11.59 7.48 -1.15
N GLU A 100 -11.06 8.38 -1.98
CA GLU A 100 -11.84 9.47 -2.60
C GLU A 100 -12.88 8.97 -3.63
N GLY A 101 -12.69 7.77 -4.18
CA GLY A 101 -13.49 7.26 -5.31
C GLY A 101 -14.76 6.48 -4.96
N GLY A 102 -14.96 6.05 -3.70
CA GLY A 102 -16.18 5.39 -3.18
C GLY A 102 -16.61 4.07 -3.85
N ARG A 103 -16.00 3.66 -4.96
CA ARG A 103 -16.29 2.43 -5.71
C ARG A 103 -15.00 1.65 -5.91
N LEU A 104 -15.02 0.37 -5.55
CA LEU A 104 -13.97 -0.61 -5.82
C LEU A 104 -13.81 -0.80 -7.34
N ARG A 105 -13.08 0.12 -7.99
CA ARG A 105 -12.62 -0.03 -9.36
C ARG A 105 -11.40 -0.94 -9.35
N LEU A 106 -11.41 -2.02 -10.14
CA LEU A 106 -10.29 -2.95 -10.23
C LEU A 106 -9.02 -2.30 -10.82
N GLU A 107 -9.18 -1.25 -11.60
CA GLU A 107 -8.12 -0.56 -12.32
C GLU A 107 -7.02 0.01 -11.38
N PRO A 108 -7.34 0.81 -10.34
CA PRO A 108 -6.34 1.24 -9.35
C PRO A 108 -5.71 0.06 -8.59
N PHE A 109 -6.46 -1.02 -8.31
CA PHE A 109 -5.90 -2.18 -7.62
C PHE A 109 -4.85 -2.93 -8.48
N ILE A 110 -5.09 -3.04 -9.79
CA ILE A 110 -4.14 -3.64 -10.73
C ILE A 110 -2.88 -2.78 -10.87
N ILE A 111 -3.02 -1.44 -10.88
CA ILE A 111 -1.88 -0.50 -10.94
C ILE A 111 -0.97 -0.67 -9.72
N VAL A 112 -1.51 -0.68 -8.50
CA VAL A 112 -0.74 -0.97 -7.27
C VAL A 112 -0.04 -2.30 -7.38
N GLY A 113 -0.76 -3.31 -7.85
CA GLY A 113 -0.20 -4.63 -8.03
C GLY A 113 1.02 -4.59 -8.96
N ILE A 114 0.93 -3.96 -10.13
CA ILE A 114 2.06 -3.83 -11.07
C ILE A 114 3.25 -3.15 -10.38
N ILE A 115 3.03 -2.04 -9.70
CA ILE A 115 4.11 -1.30 -9.03
C ILE A 115 4.76 -2.13 -7.92
N ALA A 116 3.98 -2.91 -7.15
CA ALA A 116 4.50 -3.83 -6.15
C ALA A 116 5.44 -4.88 -6.75
N VAL A 117 5.16 -5.38 -7.96
CA VAL A 117 6.06 -6.31 -8.67
C VAL A 117 7.26 -5.61 -9.26
N VAL A 118 7.09 -4.42 -9.86
CA VAL A 118 8.23 -3.66 -10.41
C VAL A 118 9.24 -3.34 -9.32
N ARG A 119 8.81 -2.86 -8.16
CA ARG A 119 9.71 -2.64 -7.01
C ARG A 119 10.41 -3.93 -6.60
N HIS A 120 9.67 -5.03 -6.48
CA HIS A 120 10.25 -6.31 -6.07
C HIS A 120 11.34 -6.77 -7.04
N ILE A 121 11.10 -6.65 -8.36
CA ILE A 121 12.09 -6.94 -9.40
C ILE A 121 13.30 -6.01 -9.29
N MET A 122 13.10 -4.70 -9.10
CA MET A 122 14.20 -3.74 -8.96
C MET A 122 15.09 -4.05 -7.74
N SER A 123 14.49 -4.42 -6.61
CA SER A 123 15.24 -4.85 -5.41
C SER A 123 16.10 -6.09 -5.69
N VAL A 124 15.54 -7.07 -6.39
CA VAL A 124 16.26 -8.29 -6.78
C VAL A 124 17.41 -7.97 -7.72
N VAL A 125 17.20 -7.10 -8.71
CA VAL A 125 18.25 -6.66 -9.65
C VAL A 125 19.40 -5.94 -8.93
N VAL A 126 19.09 -5.08 -7.96
CA VAL A 126 20.10 -4.35 -7.17
C VAL A 126 20.95 -5.32 -6.35
N ARG A 127 20.31 -6.25 -5.64
CA ARG A 127 21.02 -7.30 -4.87
C ARG A 127 21.92 -8.15 -5.76
N LEU A 128 21.42 -8.55 -6.93
CA LEU A 128 22.19 -9.34 -7.91
C LEU A 128 23.40 -8.56 -8.44
N THR A 129 23.20 -7.29 -8.81
CA THR A 129 24.26 -6.44 -9.38
C THR A 129 25.40 -6.22 -8.39
N VAL A 130 25.10 -6.12 -7.10
CA VAL A 130 26.12 -5.84 -6.09
C VAL A 130 26.74 -7.11 -5.50
N SER A 131 26.03 -8.23 -5.49
CA SER A 131 26.63 -9.54 -5.14
C SER A 131 27.76 -9.99 -6.08
N MET A 132 28.04 -9.23 -7.16
CA MET A 132 29.17 -9.40 -8.06
C MET A 132 30.45 -8.75 -7.50
N THR A 133 30.91 -9.16 -6.32
CA THR A 133 32.28 -8.86 -5.86
C THR A 133 33.14 -10.09 -6.08
N ALA A 134 33.94 -10.04 -7.14
CA ALA A 134 34.96 -11.04 -7.45
C ALA A 134 36.12 -10.88 -6.47
N THR A 135 36.32 -11.84 -5.55
CA THR A 135 37.65 -12.30 -5.09
C THR A 135 37.54 -13.47 -4.11
N GLU A 136 38.05 -14.61 -4.56
CA GLU A 136 38.36 -15.87 -3.87
C GLU A 136 37.26 -16.72 -3.19
N SER A 137 37.43 -18.02 -3.45
CA SER A 137 36.92 -19.18 -2.71
C SER A 137 35.46 -19.57 -2.95
N ARG A 138 35.30 -20.81 -3.42
CA ARG A 138 34.05 -21.51 -3.79
C ARG A 138 32.93 -21.39 -2.74
N GLU A 139 33.27 -21.12 -1.49
CA GLU A 139 32.32 -20.91 -0.38
C GLU A 139 31.54 -19.60 -0.52
N GLN A 140 32.19 -18.51 -0.93
CA GLN A 140 31.54 -17.21 -1.14
C GLN A 140 30.60 -17.24 -2.36
N PHE A 141 30.96 -18.02 -3.39
CA PHE A 141 30.08 -18.30 -4.51
C PHE A 141 28.82 -19.08 -4.10
N THR A 142 28.95 -20.07 -3.21
CA THR A 142 27.77 -20.79 -2.71
C THR A 142 26.87 -19.91 -1.86
N GLU A 143 27.46 -19.04 -1.03
CA GLU A 143 26.70 -18.14 -0.17
C GLU A 143 25.94 -17.08 -0.99
N MET A 144 26.62 -16.44 -1.95
CA MET A 144 25.97 -15.51 -2.89
C MET A 144 24.92 -16.20 -3.78
N ALA A 145 25.18 -17.43 -4.24
CA ALA A 145 24.21 -18.21 -5.03
C ALA A 145 22.96 -18.60 -4.22
N VAL A 146 23.11 -18.84 -2.92
CA VAL A 146 21.99 -19.09 -2.02
C VAL A 146 21.15 -17.83 -1.85
N TYR A 147 21.75 -16.67 -1.57
CA TYR A 147 21.00 -15.41 -1.45
C TYR A 147 20.29 -15.02 -2.76
N ALA A 148 20.98 -15.15 -3.90
CA ALA A 148 20.40 -14.94 -5.22
C ALA A 148 19.28 -15.95 -5.53
N GLY A 149 19.47 -17.22 -5.19
CA GLY A 149 18.49 -18.28 -5.37
C GLY A 149 17.23 -18.05 -4.55
N VAL A 150 17.36 -17.63 -3.29
CA VAL A 150 16.24 -17.28 -2.41
C VAL A 150 15.48 -16.06 -2.96
N ALA A 151 16.20 -15.02 -3.38
CA ALA A 151 15.58 -13.84 -3.98
C ALA A 151 14.83 -14.18 -5.29
N PHE A 152 15.41 -15.01 -6.15
CA PHE A 152 14.79 -15.49 -7.38
C PHE A 152 13.55 -16.37 -7.11
N LEU A 153 13.63 -17.25 -6.13
CA LEU A 153 12.54 -18.16 -5.77
C LEU A 153 11.35 -17.40 -5.16
N LEU A 154 11.60 -16.41 -4.29
CA LEU A 154 10.54 -15.52 -3.79
C LEU A 154 9.90 -14.70 -4.91
N THR A 155 10.70 -14.17 -5.83
CA THR A 155 10.24 -13.37 -6.97
C THR A 155 9.37 -14.17 -7.92
N SER A 156 9.82 -15.38 -8.26
CA SER A 156 9.09 -16.28 -9.15
C SER A 156 7.82 -16.79 -8.47
N ALA A 157 7.85 -17.12 -7.18
CA ALA A 157 6.66 -17.48 -6.41
C ALA A 157 5.63 -16.34 -6.38
N LEU A 158 6.08 -15.11 -6.14
CA LEU A 158 5.20 -13.93 -6.17
C LEU A 158 4.64 -13.68 -7.58
N ALA A 159 5.46 -13.80 -8.63
CA ALA A 159 5.02 -13.67 -10.01
C ALA A 159 3.98 -14.75 -10.38
N LEU A 160 4.22 -16.01 -10.02
CA LEU A 160 3.29 -17.12 -10.24
C LEU A 160 1.99 -16.96 -9.46
N ALA A 161 2.05 -16.56 -8.20
CA ALA A 161 0.86 -16.31 -7.38
C ALA A 161 -0.01 -15.22 -7.99
N ARG A 162 0.60 -14.17 -8.53
CA ARG A 162 -0.11 -13.07 -9.20
C ARG A 162 -0.67 -13.48 -10.57
N TRP A 163 0.05 -14.31 -11.33
CA TRP A 163 -0.46 -14.88 -12.58
C TRP A 163 -1.62 -15.86 -12.35
N SER A 164 -1.57 -16.66 -11.29
CA SER A 164 -2.64 -17.60 -10.91
C SER A 164 -3.94 -16.87 -10.56
N GLN A 165 -3.85 -15.82 -9.74
CA GLN A 165 -4.98 -14.95 -9.39
C GLN A 165 -5.60 -14.29 -10.64
N SER A 166 -4.78 -13.96 -11.64
CA SER A 166 -5.25 -13.39 -12.91
C SER A 166 -5.95 -14.41 -13.83
N ARG A 167 -5.69 -15.72 -13.67
CA ARG A 167 -6.25 -16.79 -14.51
C ARG A 167 -7.51 -17.45 -13.95
N ILE A 168 -7.75 -17.36 -12.64
CA ILE A 168 -8.95 -17.93 -12.00
C ILE A 168 -10.22 -17.09 -12.28
N GLN A 169 -10.08 -15.80 -12.62
CA GLN A 169 -11.21 -14.94 -13.03
C GLN A 169 -11.64 -15.10 -14.51
N ARG A 170 -11.17 -16.14 -15.21
CA ARG A 170 -11.59 -16.48 -16.58
C ARG A 170 -12.17 -17.89 -16.64
N ARG A 171 -13.29 -18.12 -15.96
CA ARG A 171 -14.22 -19.19 -16.35
C ARG A 171 -15.62 -18.59 -16.43
N PRO A 172 -16.32 -18.76 -17.57
CA PRO A 172 -17.66 -18.23 -17.80
C PRO A 172 -18.69 -18.86 -16.85
#